data_AF-A0A538A8E8-F1
#
_entry.id   AF-A0A538A8E8-F1
#
_cell.length_a   1.000
_cell.length_b   1.000
_cell.length_c   1.000
_cell.angle_alpha   90.00
_cell.angle_beta   90.00
_cell.angle_gamma   90.00
#
_symmetry.space_group_name_H-M   'P 1'
#
loop_
_entity.id
_entity.type
_entity.pdbx_description
1 polymer ?
#
loop_
_entity_poly.entity_id
_entity_poly.type
_entity_poly.pdbx_seq_one_letter_code
_entity_poly.pdbx_strand_id
1 'polypeptide(L)'
;MKREVAERNAPTRELAQRLSGAAEVLLLWRPEIDRVELSVRDLVTGAGFHIEVARGNAIDAFYHPYAYEAARRDSFRVDQDETTIVDG
;
A
#
# COMPACT_ATOMS: atom_id res chain seq x y z
N MET A 1 9.04 34.97 -15.10
CA MET A 1 7.90 34.05 -14.94
C MET A 1 8.25 32.73 -15.65
N LYS A 2 8.95 31.80 -14.98
CA LYS A 2 9.20 30.45 -15.52
C LYS A 2 8.86 29.47 -14.40
N ARG A 3 7.59 29.11 -14.29
CA ARG A 3 7.11 28.07 -13.38
C ARG A 3 6.16 27.17 -14.13
N GLU A 4 6.63 26.57 -15.21
CA GLU A 4 5.83 25.60 -15.94
C GLU A 4 6.71 24.42 -16.34
N VAL A 5 6.27 23.25 -15.85
CA VAL A 5 6.55 21.87 -16.26
C VAL A 5 7.94 21.26 -15.98
N ALA A 6 8.34 21.18 -14.71
CA ALA A 6 9.35 20.18 -14.27
C ALA A 6 9.10 19.56 -12.87
N GLU A 7 8.05 19.96 -12.12
CA GLU A 7 7.89 19.60 -10.69
C GLU A 7 6.69 18.68 -10.39
N ARG A 8 6.38 17.70 -11.26
CA ARG A 8 5.36 16.66 -10.96
C ARG A 8 5.85 15.23 -11.17
N ASN A 9 7.16 14.99 -11.05
CA ASN A 9 7.72 13.64 -11.08
C ASN A 9 8.92 13.57 -10.13
N ALA A 10 8.71 13.98 -8.88
CA ALA A 10 9.70 13.68 -7.86
C ALA A 10 9.68 12.16 -7.63
N PRO A 11 10.85 11.49 -7.66
CA PRO A 11 10.92 10.04 -7.60
C PRO A 11 10.32 9.54 -6.29
N THR A 12 9.72 8.34 -6.34
CA THR A 12 9.27 7.63 -5.14
C THR A 12 10.42 7.55 -4.15
N ARG A 13 10.17 8.05 -2.93
CA ARG A 13 11.17 8.13 -1.87
C ARG A 13 10.95 7.02 -0.88
N GLU A 14 11.98 6.25 -0.59
CA GLU A 14 11.97 5.33 0.55
C GLU A 14 12.00 6.14 1.86
N LEU A 15 11.07 5.81 2.75
CA LEU A 15 10.96 6.38 4.10
C LEU A 15 11.57 5.44 5.15
N ALA A 16 11.38 4.14 4.99
CA ALA A 16 11.90 3.13 5.89
C ALA A 16 12.00 1.78 5.17
N GLN A 17 12.98 0.98 5.57
CA GLN A 17 13.14 -0.41 5.17
C GLN A 17 13.34 -1.26 6.41
N ARG A 18 12.80 -2.47 6.40
CA ARG A 18 13.25 -3.53 7.29
C ARG A 18 13.34 -4.86 6.57
N LEU A 19 14.22 -5.71 7.09
CA LEU A 19 14.29 -7.12 6.74
C LEU A 19 13.92 -7.94 7.98
N SER A 20 13.04 -8.92 7.82
CA SER A 20 12.60 -9.83 8.87
C SER A 20 12.56 -11.25 8.33
N GLY A 21 13.64 -12.00 8.56
CA GLY A 21 13.85 -13.30 7.92
C GLY A 21 13.94 -13.12 6.39
N ALA A 22 13.04 -13.78 5.66
CA ALA A 22 12.92 -13.66 4.21
C ALA A 22 12.06 -12.48 3.75
N ALA A 23 11.32 -11.82 4.65
CA ALA A 23 10.41 -10.73 4.29
C ALA A 23 11.11 -9.37 4.35
N GLU A 24 11.23 -8.72 3.20
CA GLU A 24 11.55 -7.32 3.06
C GLU A 24 10.27 -6.48 3.14
N VAL A 25 10.30 -5.41 3.94
CA VAL A 25 9.20 -4.46 4.07
C VAL A 25 9.74 -3.06 3.80
N LEU A 26 9.14 -2.37 2.84
CA LEU A 26 9.49 -1.01 2.45
C LEU A 26 8.30 -0.07 2.67
N LEU A 27 8.59 1.07 3.26
CA LEU A 27 7.67 2.20 3.32
C LEU A 27 8.13 3.24 2.30
N LEU A 28 7.28 3.53 1.32
CA LEU A 28 7.57 4.38 0.18
C LEU A 28 6.63 5.59 0.21
N TRP A 29 7.13 6.78 -0.14
CA TRP A 29 6.32 7.98 -0.32
C TRP A 29 6.39 8.42 -1.78
N ARG A 30 5.21 8.58 -2.38
CA ARG A 30 5.03 9.13 -3.72
C ARG A 30 4.66 10.61 -3.61
N PRO A 31 5.62 11.53 -3.77
CA PRO A 31 5.37 12.97 -3.63
C PRO A 31 4.43 13.53 -4.70
N GLU A 32 4.34 12.88 -5.87
CA GLU A 32 3.45 13.27 -6.97
C GLU A 32 1.96 13.22 -6.61
N ILE A 33 1.56 12.25 -5.78
CA ILE A 33 0.16 12.02 -5.37
C ILE A 33 -0.03 12.16 -3.85
N ASP A 34 1.03 12.53 -3.14
CA ASP A 34 1.11 12.56 -1.69
C ASP A 34 0.55 11.30 -1.00
N ARG A 35 1.01 10.14 -1.48
CA ARG A 35 0.61 8.83 -0.94
C ARG A 35 1.77 8.08 -0.34
N VAL A 36 1.48 7.34 0.72
CA VAL A 36 2.41 6.40 1.33
C VAL A 36 2.00 4.99 0.92
N GLU A 37 2.97 4.21 0.49
CA GLU A 37 2.79 2.82 0.11
C GLU A 37 3.65 1.93 0.99
N LEU A 38 3.08 0.80 1.36
CA LEU A 38 3.77 -0.28 2.02
C LEU A 38 3.96 -1.41 1.01
N SER A 39 5.21 -1.77 0.75
CA SER A 39 5.58 -2.93 -0.05
C SER A 39 6.11 -4.02 0.87
N VAL A 40 5.64 -5.25 0.66
CA VAL A 40 6.20 -6.45 1.29
C VAL A 40 6.62 -7.40 0.20
N ARG A 41 7.86 -7.89 0.29
CA ARG A 41 8.43 -8.88 -0.62
C ARG A 41 9.10 -9.99 0.16
N ASP A 42 8.70 -11.22 -0.10
CA ASP A 42 9.44 -12.40 0.31
C ASP A 42 10.60 -12.62 -0.67
N LEU A 43 11.84 -12.54 -0.18
CA LEU A 43 13.05 -12.62 -0.98
C LEU A 43 13.38 -14.05 -1.45
N VAL A 44 12.75 -15.07 -0.87
CA VAL A 44 12.98 -16.48 -1.25
C VAL A 44 12.06 -16.87 -2.40
N THR A 45 10.79 -16.50 -2.31
CA THR A 45 9.74 -16.85 -3.29
C THR A 45 9.53 -15.75 -4.34
N GLY A 46 9.95 -14.51 -4.05
CA GLY A 46 9.64 -13.33 -4.85
C GLY A 46 8.20 -12.84 -4.71
N ALA A 47 7.37 -13.53 -3.92
CA ALA A 47 5.97 -13.17 -3.71
C ALA A 47 5.86 -11.95 -2.79
N GLY A 48 4.75 -11.21 -2.89
CA GLY A 48 4.60 -9.99 -2.12
C GLY A 48 3.32 -9.25 -2.44
N PHE A 49 3.12 -8.14 -1.75
CA PHE A 49 1.97 -7.25 -1.98
C PHE A 49 2.35 -5.80 -1.73
N HIS A 50 1.51 -4.91 -2.25
CA HIS A 50 1.64 -3.47 -2.10
C HIS A 50 0.30 -2.92 -1.65
N ILE A 51 0.29 -2.10 -0.60
CA ILE A 51 -0.91 -1.43 -0.10
C ILE A 51 -0.66 0.07 0.04
N GLU A 52 -1.65 0.88 -0.35
CA GLU A 52 -1.67 2.31 0.00
C GLU A 52 -2.08 2.44 1.48
N VAL A 53 -1.36 3.27 2.23
CA VAL A 53 -1.62 3.51 3.65
C VAL A 53 -1.79 5.00 3.90
N ALA A 54 -2.75 5.35 4.75
CA ALA A 54 -2.88 6.73 5.22
C ALA A 54 -1.60 7.14 5.96
N ARG A 55 -1.12 8.37 5.75
CA ARG A 55 0.13 8.87 6.36
C ARG A 55 0.16 8.68 7.89
N GLY A 56 -0.97 8.90 8.57
CA GLY A 56 -1.08 8.73 10.02
C GLY A 56 -0.92 7.28 10.50
N ASN A 57 -1.20 6.31 9.64
CA ASN A 57 -1.13 4.88 9.95
C ASN A 57 0.14 4.22 9.39
N ALA A 58 0.97 4.97 8.68
CA ALA A 58 2.09 4.44 7.90
C ALA A 58 3.09 3.63 8.76
N ILE A 59 3.42 4.13 9.96
CA ILE A 59 4.34 3.45 10.87
C ILE A 59 3.69 2.20 11.49
N ASP A 60 2.41 2.26 11.82
CA ASP A 60 1.67 1.11 12.37
C ASP A 60 1.54 -0.01 11.32
N ALA A 61 1.16 0.35 10.09
CA ALA A 61 1.13 -0.56 8.95
C ALA A 61 2.51 -1.12 8.62
N PHE A 62 3.57 -0.30 8.75
CA PHE A 62 4.93 -0.78 8.61
C PHE A 62 5.20 -1.91 9.60
N TYR A 63 4.91 -1.77 10.89
CA TYR A 63 5.13 -2.83 11.89
C TYR A 63 4.18 -4.03 11.75
N HIS A 64 2.95 -3.83 11.28
CA HIS A 64 1.93 -4.87 11.17
C HIS A 64 1.42 -5.07 9.73
N PRO A 65 2.29 -5.40 8.76
CA PRO A 65 1.95 -5.37 7.34
C PRO A 65 0.85 -6.36 6.98
N TYR A 66 0.89 -7.57 7.54
CA TYR A 66 -0.09 -8.63 7.28
C TYR A 66 -1.46 -8.36 7.91
N ALA A 67 -1.51 -7.62 9.03
CA ALA A 67 -2.78 -7.22 9.64
C ALA A 67 -3.50 -6.19 8.76
N TYR A 68 -2.75 -5.23 8.20
CA TYR A 68 -3.30 -4.25 7.26
C TYR A 68 -3.70 -4.89 5.92
N GLU A 69 -2.96 -5.89 5.46
CA GLU A 69 -3.31 -6.63 4.25
C GLU A 69 -4.61 -7.42 4.43
N ALA A 70 -4.77 -8.11 5.58
CA ALA A 70 -6.00 -8.81 5.92
C ALA A 70 -7.20 -7.84 6.02
N ALA A 71 -7.05 -6.75 6.79
CA ALA A 71 -8.11 -5.73 6.93
C ALA A 71 -8.48 -5.10 5.58
N ARG A 72 -7.50 -4.85 4.71
CA ARG A 72 -7.74 -4.39 3.34
C ARG A 72 -8.57 -5.43 2.58
N ARG A 73 -8.20 -6.71 2.60
CA ARG A 73 -8.96 -7.77 1.90
C ARG A 73 -10.39 -7.90 2.39
N ASP A 74 -10.61 -7.75 3.68
CA ASP A 74 -11.96 -7.79 4.26
C ASP A 74 -12.82 -6.60 3.78
N SER A 75 -12.24 -5.41 3.65
CA SER A 75 -12.97 -4.25 3.11
C SER A 75 -13.42 -4.43 1.66
N PHE A 76 -12.73 -5.25 0.86
CA PHE A 76 -13.14 -5.57 -0.52
C PHE A 76 -14.23 -6.66 -0.61
N ARG A 77 -14.57 -7.36 0.49
CA ARG A 77 -15.57 -8.45 0.48
C ARG A 77 -17.02 -7.98 0.72
N VAL A 78 -17.25 -6.71 1.04
CA VAL A 78 -18.57 -6.22 1.46
C VAL A 78 -19.47 -5.80 0.27
N ASP A 79 -18.94 -5.74 -0.96
CA ASP A 79 -19.66 -5.13 -2.11
C ASP A 79 -20.29 -6.15 -3.09
N GLN A 80 -20.13 -7.47 -2.91
CA GLN A 80 -20.53 -8.46 -3.92
C GLN A 80 -21.80 -9.29 -3.62
N ASP A 81 -22.54 -9.03 -2.54
CA ASP A 81 -23.73 -9.83 -2.17
C ASP A 81 -25.09 -9.15 -2.45
N GLU A 82 -25.15 -8.17 -3.35
CA GLU A 82 -26.43 -7.65 -3.87
C GLU A 82 -26.66 -8.15 -5.30
N THR A 83 -27.02 -9.42 -5.44
CA THR A 83 -27.71 -9.92 -6.64
C THR A 83 -29.04 -10.53 -6.19
N THR A 84 -30.03 -9.64 -6.14
CA THR A 84 -31.45 -9.84 -6.47
C THR A 84 -32.00 -11.24 -6.25
N ILE A 85 -32.65 -11.44 -5.10
CA ILE A 85 -33.79 -12.36 -5.03
C ILE A 85 -34.87 -11.78 -5.96
N VAL A 86 -35.03 -12.38 -7.13
CA VAL A 86 -36.20 -12.16 -8.00
C VAL A 86 -37.29 -13.09 -7.49
N ASP A 87 -38.28 -12.51 -6.79
CA ASP A 87 -39.57 -13.14 -6.50
C ASP A 87 -40.23 -13.61 -7.82
N GLY A 88 -40.68 -14.86 -7.82
CA GLY A 88 -41.47 -15.47 -8.88
C GLY A 88 -42.51 -16.40 -8.29
#